data_AF-A0A417MBQ9-F1
#
_entry.id   AF-A0A417MBQ9-F1
#
_cell.length_a   1.000
_cell.length_b   1.000
_cell.length_c   1.000
_cell.angle_alpha   90.00
_cell.angle_beta   90.00
_cell.angle_gamma   90.00
#
_symmetry.space_group_name_H-M   'P 1'
#
loop_
_entity.id
_entity.type
_entity.pdbx_description
1 polymer ?
#
loop_
_entity_poly.entity_id
_entity_poly.type
_entity_poly.pdbx_seq_one_letter_code
_entity_poly.pdbx_strand_id
1 'polypeptide(L)' 'MALSRVKQERLERLKKRLNLYYEAEEAVLLNQEYVIGTKSLKRADLSTIRATIKDIEKQVEQLEAGGRNFAGRFIPRDI' A
#
# COMPACT_ATOMS: atom_id res chain seq x y z
N MET A 1 -14.90 20.79 15.62
CA MET A 1 -13.68 20.23 15.01
C MET A 1 -13.49 18.78 15.47
N ALA A 2 -14.12 17.80 14.80
CA ALA A 2 -13.93 16.37 15.13
C ALA A 2 -13.45 15.54 13.92
N LEU A 3 -13.52 16.12 12.71
CA LEU A 3 -13.09 15.48 11.46
C LEU A 3 -11.58 15.26 11.36
N SER A 4 -10.76 16.03 12.08
CA SER A 4 -9.29 15.91 12.04
C SER A 4 -8.78 14.64 12.73
N ARG A 5 -9.33 14.28 13.88
CA ARG A 5 -8.87 13.11 14.66
C ARG A 5 -9.13 11.78 13.95
N VAL A 6 -10.33 11.60 13.42
CA VAL A 6 -10.69 10.39 12.64
C VAL A 6 -9.85 10.30 11.36
N LYS A 7 -9.56 11.44 10.73
CA LYS A 7 -8.70 11.53 9.55
C LYS A 7 -7.26 11.13 9.89
N GLN A 8 -6.72 11.59 11.02
CA GLN A 8 -5.40 11.21 11.52
C GLN A 8 -5.31 9.71 11.85
N GLU A 9 -6.27 9.16 12.58
CA GLU A 9 -6.29 7.72 12.92
C GLU A 9 -6.35 6.83 11.66
N ARG A 10 -7.11 7.23 10.64
CA ARG A 10 -7.12 6.54 9.34
C ARG A 10 -5.78 6.60 8.63
N LEU A 11 -5.15 7.77 8.65
CA LEU A 11 -3.83 8.00 8.05
C LEU A 11 -2.75 7.12 8.70
N GLU A 12 -2.74 7.05 10.03
CA GLU A 12 -1.81 6.21 10.77
C GLU A 12 -2.03 4.72 10.48
N ARG A 13 -3.29 4.27 10.40
CA ARG A 13 -3.60 2.88 10.04
C ARG A 13 -3.13 2.54 8.63
N LEU A 14 -3.32 3.44 7.66
CA LEU A 14 -2.85 3.25 6.29
C LEU A 14 -1.32 3.24 6.21
N LYS A 15 -0.63 4.15 6.91
CA LYS A 15 0.84 4.16 6.99
C LYS A 15 1.40 2.87 7.61
N LYS A 16 0.79 2.39 8.70
CA LYS A 16 1.15 1.08 9.29
C LYS A 16 0.96 -0.06 8.30
N ARG A 17 -0.16 -0.07 7.58
CA ARG A 17 -0.45 -1.09 6.57
C ARG A 17 0.53 -1.01 5.40
N LEU A 18 0.87 0.19 4.94
CA LEU A 18 1.86 0.43 3.88
C LEU A 18 3.22 -0.18 4.24
N ASN A 19 3.70 0.07 5.45
CA ASN A 19 4.97 -0.50 5.93
C ASN A 19 4.98 -2.03 5.89
N LEU A 20 3.87 -2.68 6.28
CA LEU A 20 3.77 -4.15 6.17
C LEU A 20 3.91 -4.61 4.72
N TYR A 21 3.30 -3.93 3.75
CA TYR A 21 3.45 -4.29 2.34
C TYR A 21 4.87 -4.04 1.81
N TYR A 22 5.59 -3.03 2.33
CA TYR A 22 7.01 -2.83 2.00
C TYR A 22 7.90 -3.94 2.56
N GLU A 23 7.70 -4.33 3.81
CA GLU A 23 8.39 -5.48 4.41
C GLU A 23 8.09 -6.77 3.64
N ALA A 24 6.85 -6.94 3.18
CA ALA A 24 6.49 -8.06 2.33
C ALA A 24 7.17 -8.01 0.96
N GLU A 25 7.24 -6.85 0.31
CA GLU A 25 7.97 -6.69 -0.95
C GLU A 25 9.45 -7.07 -0.79
N GLU A 26 10.09 -6.57 0.26
CA GLU A 26 11.49 -6.88 0.56
C GLU A 26 11.69 -8.38 0.86
N ALA A 27 10.84 -8.96 1.69
CA ALA A 27 10.89 -10.39 2.02
C ALA A 27 10.64 -11.29 0.81
N VAL A 28 9.76 -10.89 -0.10
CA VAL A 28 9.43 -11.60 -1.34
C VAL A 28 10.50 -11.41 -2.43
N LEU A 29 11.22 -10.30 -2.40
CA LEU A 29 12.42 -10.11 -3.24
C LEU A 29 13.57 -10.98 -2.76
N LEU A 30 13.76 -11.10 -1.44
CA LEU A 30 14.84 -11.87 -0.82
C LEU A 30 14.55 -13.37 -0.77
N ASN A 31 13.30 -13.78 -0.50
CA ASN A 31 12.87 -15.16 -0.31
C ASN A 31 11.72 -15.53 -1.27
N GLN A 32 11.45 -16.81 -1.46
CA GLN A 32 10.38 -17.25 -2.36
C GLN A 32 8.95 -17.02 -1.81
N GLU A 33 8.76 -16.88 -0.49
CA GLU A 33 7.44 -16.80 0.16
C GLU A 33 7.48 -16.01 1.48
N TYR A 34 6.43 -15.23 1.75
CA TYR A 34 6.22 -14.42 2.96
C TYR A 34 4.75 -14.45 3.39
N VAL A 35 4.44 -14.42 4.69
CA VAL A 35 3.06 -14.49 5.19
C VAL A 35 2.70 -13.20 5.94
N ILE A 36 1.73 -12.45 5.40
CA ILE A 36 1.13 -11.29 6.06
C ILE A 36 -0.23 -11.68 6.65
N GLY A 37 -0.27 -11.89 7.96
CA GLY A 37 -1.49 -12.30 8.66
C GLY A 37 -2.06 -13.60 8.08
N THR A 38 -3.21 -13.52 7.40
CA THR A 38 -3.88 -14.67 6.75
C THR A 38 -3.54 -14.84 5.27
N LYS A 39 -2.73 -13.96 4.68
CA LYS A 39 -2.35 -14.01 3.27
C LYS A 39 -0.90 -14.49 3.13
N SER A 40 -0.69 -15.56 2.37
CA SER A 40 0.63 -15.91 1.85
C SER A 40 0.90 -15.13 0.56
N LEU A 41 2.09 -14.56 0.48
CA LEU A 41 2.59 -13.76 -0.63
C LEU A 41 3.81 -14.47 -1.19
N LYS A 42 3.78 -14.83 -2.48
CA LYS A 42 4.90 -15.49 -3.16
C LYS A 42 5.59 -14.51 -4.09
N ARG A 43 6.81 -14.86 -4.54
CA ARG A 43 7.56 -14.06 -5.52
C ARG A 43 6.80 -13.78 -6.81
N ALA A 44 5.94 -14.69 -7.23
CA ALA A 44 5.06 -14.50 -8.38
C ALA A 44 3.99 -13.40 -8.17
N ASP A 45 3.68 -13.03 -6.92
CA ASP A 45 2.65 -12.06 -6.58
C ASP A 45 3.20 -10.64 -6.35
N LEU A 46 4.47 -10.39 -6.68
CA LEU A 46 5.14 -9.10 -6.47
C LEU A 46 4.38 -7.95 -7.17
N SER A 47 3.81 -8.22 -8.34
CA SER A 47 2.96 -7.29 -9.10
C SER A 47 1.72 -6.87 -8.29
N THR A 48 1.07 -7.82 -7.60
CA THR A 48 -0.08 -7.59 -6.73
C THR A 48 0.29 -6.76 -5.49
N ILE A 49 1.47 -7.02 -4.90
CA ILE A 49 1.99 -6.25 -3.76
C ILE A 49 2.21 -4.79 -4.18
N ARG A 50 2.90 -4.56 -5.29
CA ARG A 50 3.16 -3.22 -5.85
C ARG A 50 1.89 -2.47 -6.20
N ALA A 51 0.91 -3.15 -6.79
CA ALA A 51 -0.40 -2.56 -7.07
C ALA A 51 -1.10 -2.12 -5.78
N THR A 52 -1.09 -2.98 -4.76
CA THR A 52 -1.70 -2.69 -3.45
C THR A 52 -1.00 -1.52 -2.75
N ILE A 53 0.33 -1.43 -2.81
CA ILE A 53 1.10 -0.30 -2.28
C ILE A 53 0.63 1.00 -2.94
N LYS A 54 0.58 1.05 -4.27
CA LYS A 54 0.12 2.24 -5.01
C LYS A 54 -1.30 2.66 -4.65
N ASP A 55 -2.20 1.70 -4.48
CA ASP A 55 -3.57 1.99 -4.08
C ASP A 55 -3.65 2.59 -2.66
N ILE A 56 -2.80 2.13 -1.74
CA ILE A 56 -2.72 2.66 -0.38
C ILE A 56 -2.08 4.05 -0.38
N GLU A 57 -0.99 4.26 -1.12
CA GLU A 57 -0.34 5.58 -1.26
C GLU A 57 -1.32 6.61 -1.81
N LYS A 58 -2.07 6.24 -2.85
CA LYS A 58 -3.11 7.10 -3.42
C LYS A 58 -4.20 7.45 -2.41
N GLN A 59 -4.61 6.49 -1.57
CA GLN A 59 -5.57 6.77 -0.49
C GLN A 59 -4.99 7.71 0.56
N VAL A 60 -3.71 7.54 0.93
CA VAL A 60 -3.00 8.43 1.86
C VAL A 60 -2.89 9.84 1.28
N GLU A 61 -2.47 9.98 0.03
CA GLU A 61 -2.39 11.27 -0.67
C GLU A 61 -3.76 11.93 -0.79
N GLN A 62 -4.82 11.19 -1.15
CA GLN A 62 -6.18 11.73 -1.20
C GLN A 62 -6.65 12.24 0.15
N LEU A 63 -6.33 11.49 1.21
CA LEU A 63 -6.62 11.90 2.58
C LEU A 63 -5.78 13.14 2.93
N GLU A 64 -4.49 13.19 2.67
CA GLU A 64 -3.63 14.35 2.99
C GLU A 64 -3.99 15.60 2.16
N ALA A 65 -4.13 15.47 0.84
CA ALA A 65 -4.30 16.58 -0.11
C ALA A 65 -5.70 17.19 -0.16
N GLY A 66 -6.72 16.56 0.44
CA GLY A 66 -8.04 17.17 0.56
C GLY A 66 -8.75 17.43 -0.78
N GLY A 67 -8.69 16.46 -1.71
CA GLY A 67 -9.58 16.44 -2.88
C GLY A 67 -9.14 17.27 -4.10
N ARG A 68 -7.90 17.12 -4.57
CA ARG A 68 -7.53 17.53 -5.93
C ARG A 68 -7.03 16.32 -6.73
N ASN A 69 -7.79 16.02 -7.79
CA ASN A 69 -7.66 14.88 -8.70
C ASN A 69 -6.22 14.61 -9.11
N PHE A 70 -5.71 13.40 -8.83
CA PHE A 70 -4.43 12.94 -9.39
C PHE A 70 -4.63 11.69 -10.24
N ALA A 71 -4.47 11.88 -11.55
CA ALA A 71 -4.50 10.85 -12.58
C ALA A 71 -3.12 10.17 -12.63
N GLY A 72 -2.94 9.11 -11.84
CA GLY A 72 -1.77 8.23 -11.94
C GLY A 72 -2.07 7.07 -12.89
N ARG A 73 -1.55 7.13 -14.12
CA ARG A 73 -1.60 6.02 -15.10
C ARG A 73 -0.58 4.96 -14.69
N PHE A 74 -1.06 3.80 -14.24
CA PHE A 74 -0.19 2.66 -13.96
C PHE A 74 -0.13 1.77 -15.20
N ILE A 75 1.03 1.78 -15.88
CA ILE A 75 1.34 0.83 -16.94
C ILE A 75 1.92 -0.41 -16.23
N PRO A 76 1.32 -1.60 -16.38
CA PRO A 76 1.91 -2.81 -15.85
C PRO A 76 3.20 -3.10 -16.62
N ARG A 77 4.32 -3.20 -15.90
CA ARG A 77 5.55 -3.78 -16.43
C ARG A 77 5.61 -5.19 -15.84
N ASP A 78 5.37 -6.18 -16.69
CA ASP A 78 5.64 -7.59 -16.48
C ASP A 78 6.99 -7.77 -15.77
N ILE A 79 6.99 -8.29 -14.54
CA ILE A 79 7.88 -9.35 -14.01
C ILE A 79 7.17 -10.09 -12.87
#